data_AF-A0A4P8PM71-F1
#
_entry.id   AF-A0A4P8PM71-F1
#
_cell.length_a   1.000
_cell.length_b   1.000
_cell.length_c   1.000
_cell.angle_alpha   90.00
_cell.angle_beta   90.00
_cell.angle_gamma   90.00
#
_symmetry.space_group_name_H-M   'P 1'
#
loop_
_entity.id
_entity.type
_entity.pdbx_description
1 polymer ?
#
loop_
_entity_poly.entity_id
_entity_poly.type
_entity_poly.pdbx_seq_one_letter_code
_entity_poly.pdbx_strand_id
1 'polypeptide(L)'
;MGRRVVASAVALVTAVTSWAGGGVAAAEGAAGSADAGSTERAPIVDPNNHGAGCPDILVVAASGAGDSTADRDPFDDKDRVPWANWLGRVTVPFGEVSREQPGEVGWTYVPYPATFGLGVFADVPTYQDSVATGVASLNRILDEKKAQCGDATRFVLLGYSVGAEITERVARDIGRRAETAAVTAADVAGVALVGDPYRPAGTPSLGEPGPAGGGFMSSEPADYGALEGRILYACRPMDISCDAPPDIALLELALGVLGQMRFTIANPVQTFADFGRVASQMSARAIAHIVTREDWFTSDESLLDVLRTVADQTYRDDAAARDATPERVAAVREWALGAGADVVRAKLAAEGAGFVDDNRGIVDLVLKPYLVLGPLQHVLYWEFDANDPWRWDSERVADWIGEVAAAERARGADPAAPHTF
;
A
#
# COMPACT_ATOMS: atom_id res chain seq x y z
N MET A 1 -34.38 29.88 12.35
CA MET A 1 -33.44 28.76 12.08
C MET A 1 -32.75 28.84 10.71
N GLY A 2 -33.30 29.49 9.68
CA GLY A 2 -32.69 29.52 8.32
C GLY A 2 -31.46 30.41 8.08
N ARG A 3 -31.12 31.38 8.95
CA ARG A 3 -29.96 32.28 8.72
C ARG A 3 -28.63 31.77 9.28
N ARG A 4 -28.62 30.71 10.10
CA ARG A 4 -27.39 30.10 10.64
C ARG A 4 -26.79 29.00 9.76
N VAL A 5 -27.62 28.35 8.94
CA VAL A 5 -27.16 27.31 7.98
C VAL A 5 -26.48 27.94 6.74
N VAL A 6 -26.94 29.13 6.32
CA VAL A 6 -26.32 29.89 5.21
C VAL A 6 -24.93 30.43 5.59
N ALA A 7 -24.66 30.67 6.87
CA ALA A 7 -23.34 31.11 7.34
C ALA A 7 -22.28 29.99 7.28
N SER A 8 -22.69 28.72 7.36
CA SER A 8 -21.79 27.56 7.31
C SER A 8 -21.37 27.21 5.88
N ALA A 9 -22.25 27.42 4.89
CA ALA A 9 -21.95 27.16 3.48
C ALA A 9 -20.92 28.15 2.87
N VAL A 10 -20.84 29.38 3.41
CA VAL A 10 -19.85 30.39 2.97
C VAL A 10 -18.47 30.13 3.57
N ALA A 11 -18.37 29.41 4.70
CA ALA A 11 -17.12 29.10 5.38
C ALA A 11 -16.29 28.01 4.67
N LEU A 12 -16.94 27.07 3.98
CA LEU A 12 -16.22 26.00 3.25
C LEU A 12 -15.48 26.52 2.00
N VAL A 13 -15.91 27.65 1.43
CA VAL A 13 -15.32 28.24 0.21
C VAL A 13 -14.36 29.40 0.53
N THR A 14 -14.47 30.05 1.70
CA THR A 14 -13.59 31.17 2.10
C THR A 14 -12.36 30.76 2.91
N ALA A 15 -12.26 29.53 3.41
CA ALA A 15 -11.07 29.07 4.14
C ALA A 15 -9.84 28.76 3.24
N VAL A 16 -10.00 28.78 1.91
CA VAL A 16 -8.97 28.35 0.95
C VAL A 16 -8.15 29.51 0.34
N THR A 17 -8.50 30.78 0.59
CA THR A 17 -7.88 31.92 -0.13
C THR A 17 -7.16 32.96 0.73
N SER A 18 -6.78 32.65 1.98
CA SER A 18 -6.17 33.64 2.88
C SER A 18 -4.93 33.16 3.62
N TRP A 19 -3.96 32.57 2.91
CA TRP A 19 -2.55 32.49 3.36
C TRP A 19 -1.59 32.74 2.20
N ALA A 20 -1.50 34.01 1.78
CA ALA A 20 -0.42 34.53 0.95
C ALA A 20 0.16 35.76 1.66
N GLY A 21 1.31 35.59 2.32
CA GLY A 21 2.01 36.71 2.96
C GLY A 21 2.85 36.27 4.14
N GLY A 22 4.12 35.96 3.88
CA GLY A 22 5.10 35.68 4.92
C GLY A 22 6.38 35.10 4.34
N GLY A 23 7.19 35.96 3.71
CA GLY A 23 8.55 35.58 3.34
C GLY A 23 9.36 35.24 4.58
N VAL A 24 10.15 34.18 4.51
CA VAL A 24 11.18 33.89 5.53
C VAL A 24 12.49 33.66 4.78
N ALA A 25 13.48 34.45 5.19
CA ALA A 25 14.79 34.54 4.58
C ALA A 25 15.56 33.21 4.66
N ALA A 26 16.32 32.93 3.60
CA ALA A 26 17.35 31.90 3.60
C ALA A 26 18.42 32.23 4.64
N ALA A 27 18.84 31.22 5.41
CA ALA A 27 20.08 31.23 6.14
C ALA A 27 20.90 30.02 5.70
N GLU A 28 21.95 30.28 4.90
CA GLU A 28 23.07 29.36 4.72
C GLU A 28 23.95 29.39 5.97
N GLY A 29 24.41 28.21 6.38
CA GLY A 29 25.37 28.04 7.47
C GLY A 29 25.88 26.61 7.51
N ALA A 30 26.94 26.35 6.76
CA ALA A 30 27.66 25.09 6.69
C ALA A 30 28.42 24.78 8.00
N ALA A 31 28.55 23.49 8.33
CA ALA A 31 29.81 22.81 8.63
C ALA A 31 29.51 21.37 9.09
N GLY A 32 30.17 20.41 8.44
CA GLY A 32 30.03 18.99 8.75
C GLY A 32 30.72 18.55 10.03
N SER A 33 30.45 17.32 10.42
CA SER A 33 31.41 16.45 11.09
C SER A 33 31.07 15.01 10.75
N ALA A 34 32.13 14.28 10.44
CA ALA A 34 32.13 12.94 9.90
C ALA A 34 31.96 11.88 11.00
N ASP A 35 31.55 10.72 10.51
CA ASP A 35 32.00 9.38 10.89
C ASP A 35 31.41 8.75 12.17
N ALA A 36 30.62 7.71 11.93
CA ALA A 36 30.67 6.50 12.72
C ALA A 36 30.70 5.33 11.72
N GLY A 37 31.90 4.90 11.35
CA GLY A 37 32.14 3.72 10.55
C GLY A 37 31.43 2.51 11.15
N SER A 38 30.36 2.08 10.50
CA SER A 38 29.88 0.71 10.63
C SER A 38 30.90 -0.16 9.92
N THR A 39 31.55 -1.06 10.65
CA THR A 39 32.18 -2.24 10.04
C THR A 39 31.07 -2.95 9.25
N GLU A 40 31.05 -2.82 7.93
CA GLU A 40 30.11 -3.54 7.08
C GLU A 40 30.34 -5.03 7.31
N ARG A 41 29.42 -5.65 8.07
CA ARG A 41 29.36 -7.09 8.19
C ARG A 41 28.95 -7.60 6.82
N ALA A 42 29.71 -8.56 6.28
CA ALA A 42 29.34 -9.21 5.04
C ALA A 42 27.90 -9.74 5.13
N PRO A 43 27.11 -9.65 4.04
CA PRO A 43 25.72 -10.12 4.04
C PRO A 43 25.67 -11.61 4.42
N ILE A 44 24.67 -11.98 5.21
CA ILE A 44 24.40 -13.37 5.54
C ILE A 44 23.47 -13.88 4.46
N VAL A 45 23.94 -14.79 3.60
CA VAL A 45 23.13 -15.36 2.53
C VAL A 45 22.90 -16.83 2.84
N ASP A 46 21.64 -17.27 2.85
CA ASP A 46 21.31 -18.69 3.03
C ASP A 46 21.90 -19.52 1.87
N PRO A 47 22.52 -20.69 2.13
CA PRO A 47 23.10 -21.52 1.08
C PRO A 47 22.07 -22.07 0.08
N ASN A 48 20.78 -22.11 0.42
CA ASN A 48 19.70 -22.51 -0.48
C ASN A 48 19.10 -21.32 -1.25
N ASN A 49 19.63 -20.11 -1.07
CA ASN A 49 19.19 -18.93 -1.82
C ASN A 49 19.94 -18.80 -3.15
N HIS A 50 19.34 -19.26 -4.25
CA HIS A 50 19.91 -19.10 -5.60
C HIS A 50 19.56 -17.76 -6.26
N GLY A 51 19.02 -16.79 -5.51
CA GLY A 51 18.44 -15.55 -6.04
C GLY A 51 19.41 -14.63 -6.79
N ALA A 52 20.72 -14.70 -6.51
CA ALA A 52 21.73 -13.95 -7.24
C ALA A 52 21.90 -14.42 -8.70
N GLY A 53 21.61 -15.70 -8.96
CA GLY A 53 21.62 -16.32 -10.27
C GLY A 53 20.32 -16.14 -11.04
N CYS A 54 19.96 -17.19 -11.79
CA CYS A 54 18.73 -17.31 -12.57
C CYS A 54 18.00 -18.60 -12.15
N PRO A 55 17.41 -18.62 -10.94
CA PRO A 55 16.63 -19.77 -10.50
C PRO A 55 15.37 -19.92 -11.37
N ASP A 56 14.78 -21.11 -11.41
CA ASP A 56 13.51 -21.35 -12.11
C ASP A 56 12.39 -20.48 -11.51
N ILE A 57 12.43 -20.32 -10.17
CA ILE A 57 11.52 -19.46 -9.41
C ILE A 57 12.32 -18.47 -8.58
N LEU A 58 12.06 -17.18 -8.79
CA LEU A 58 12.58 -16.10 -7.95
C LEU A 58 11.43 -15.47 -7.15
N VAL A 59 11.52 -15.57 -5.82
CA VAL A 59 10.62 -14.83 -4.91
C VAL A 59 11.14 -13.40 -4.75
N VAL A 60 10.35 -12.40 -5.11
CA VAL A 60 10.64 -10.98 -4.87
C VAL A 60 9.81 -10.53 -3.67
N ALA A 61 10.49 -10.32 -2.55
CA ALA A 61 9.89 -10.18 -1.23
C ALA A 61 9.95 -8.73 -0.71
N ALA A 62 8.80 -8.08 -0.56
CA ALA A 62 8.68 -6.74 0.01
C ALA A 62 8.27 -6.82 1.49
N SER A 63 9.22 -6.55 2.39
CA SER A 63 8.97 -6.51 3.83
C SER A 63 8.04 -5.36 4.24
N GLY A 64 7.41 -5.46 5.40
CA GLY A 64 6.63 -4.35 5.99
C GLY A 64 7.52 -3.23 6.56
N ALA A 65 6.90 -2.25 7.21
CA ALA A 65 7.62 -1.15 7.85
C ALA A 65 8.57 -1.63 8.96
N GLY A 66 9.73 -0.98 9.09
CA GLY A 66 10.77 -1.25 10.08
C GLY A 66 11.75 -2.35 9.70
N ASP A 67 11.53 -3.07 8.59
CA ASP A 67 12.30 -4.29 8.24
C ASP A 67 13.10 -4.19 6.93
N SER A 68 13.18 -3.00 6.37
CA SER A 68 14.03 -2.72 5.23
C SER A 68 14.63 -1.32 5.35
N THR A 69 15.70 -1.09 4.59
CA THR A 69 16.30 0.23 4.39
C THR A 69 16.55 0.41 2.89
N ALA A 70 16.67 1.66 2.44
CA ALA A 70 16.89 1.96 1.03
C ALA A 70 18.23 1.40 0.50
N ASP A 71 19.19 1.18 1.39
CA ASP A 71 20.53 0.64 1.15
C ASP A 71 20.68 -0.83 1.58
N ARG A 72 19.57 -1.52 1.89
CA ARG A 72 19.60 -2.95 2.22
C ARG A 72 20.22 -3.75 1.07
N ASP A 73 21.13 -4.66 1.40
CA ASP A 73 21.54 -5.72 0.48
C ASP A 73 20.34 -6.64 0.17
N PRO A 74 19.93 -6.77 -1.11
CA PRO A 74 18.75 -7.55 -1.49
C PRO A 74 18.83 -9.05 -1.19
N PHE A 75 20.01 -9.61 -0.92
CA PHE A 75 20.20 -11.04 -0.66
C PHE A 75 20.59 -11.33 0.79
N ASP A 76 20.76 -10.31 1.62
CA ASP A 76 21.09 -10.46 3.03
C ASP A 76 19.87 -10.95 3.82
N ASP A 77 19.90 -12.21 4.23
CA ASP A 77 18.97 -12.91 5.13
C ASP A 77 19.20 -12.49 6.59
N LYS A 78 19.21 -11.18 6.83
CA LYS A 78 19.53 -10.54 8.13
C LYS A 78 19.01 -11.35 9.33
N ASP A 79 19.88 -11.47 10.33
CA ASP A 79 19.53 -12.07 11.63
C ASP A 79 18.25 -11.46 12.22
N ARG A 80 17.49 -12.27 12.96
CA ARG A 80 16.23 -11.88 13.62
C ARG A 80 16.38 -10.58 14.40
N VAL A 81 15.80 -9.50 13.90
CA VAL A 81 15.62 -8.28 14.69
C VAL A 81 14.31 -8.43 15.49
N PRO A 82 14.33 -8.28 16.83
CA PRO A 82 13.10 -8.29 17.61
C PRO A 82 12.12 -7.25 17.07
N TRP A 83 10.86 -7.64 16.85
CA TRP A 83 9.80 -6.77 16.32
C TRP A 83 9.95 -6.33 14.86
N ALA A 84 10.91 -6.88 14.10
CA ALA A 84 11.00 -6.70 12.66
C ALA A 84 10.24 -7.79 11.89
N ASN A 85 10.16 -7.64 10.57
CA ASN A 85 9.34 -8.50 9.73
C ASN A 85 10.13 -9.72 9.29
N TRP A 86 9.42 -10.83 9.14
CA TRP A 86 10.07 -12.12 8.99
C TRP A 86 9.67 -12.79 7.68
N LEU A 87 9.79 -12.08 6.56
CA LEU A 87 9.68 -12.74 5.25
C LEU A 87 10.70 -13.87 5.10
N GLY A 88 11.84 -13.78 5.80
CA GLY A 88 12.78 -14.89 6.00
C GLY A 88 12.14 -16.19 6.55
N ARG A 89 11.05 -16.11 7.32
CA ARG A 89 10.27 -17.28 7.82
C ARG A 89 9.39 -17.92 6.76
N VAL A 90 9.31 -17.33 5.59
CA VAL A 90 8.71 -17.93 4.40
C VAL A 90 9.81 -18.36 3.44
N THR A 91 10.73 -17.46 3.11
CA THR A 91 11.73 -17.68 2.06
C THR A 91 12.79 -18.71 2.44
N VAL A 92 13.32 -18.68 3.68
CA VAL A 92 14.34 -19.65 4.12
C VAL A 92 13.76 -21.07 4.21
N PRO A 93 12.65 -21.33 4.91
CA PRO A 93 12.03 -22.66 4.89
C PRO A 93 11.67 -23.13 3.49
N PHE A 94 11.16 -22.24 2.62
CA PHE A 94 10.91 -22.55 1.22
C PHE A 94 12.17 -23.02 0.47
N GLY A 95 13.32 -22.36 0.68
CA GLY A 95 14.60 -22.80 0.15
C GLY A 95 15.01 -24.17 0.67
N GLU A 96 14.91 -24.38 1.98
CA GLU A 96 15.27 -25.64 2.64
C GLU A 96 14.44 -26.83 2.14
N VAL A 97 13.13 -26.67 1.96
CA VAL A 97 12.27 -27.75 1.42
C VAL A 97 12.45 -27.96 -0.08
N SER A 98 12.90 -26.93 -0.80
CA SER A 98 13.13 -27.00 -2.24
C SER A 98 14.48 -27.62 -2.61
N ARG A 99 15.45 -27.69 -1.68
CA ARG A 99 16.81 -28.21 -1.94
C ARG A 99 16.85 -29.66 -2.46
N GLU A 100 15.83 -30.46 -2.13
CA GLU A 100 15.70 -31.86 -2.55
C GLU A 100 14.78 -32.02 -3.77
N GLN A 101 14.17 -30.93 -4.23
CA GLN A 101 13.26 -30.92 -5.38
C GLN A 101 14.02 -30.58 -6.67
N PRO A 102 13.54 -31.03 -7.84
CA PRO A 102 14.09 -30.58 -9.12
C PRO A 102 13.87 -29.07 -9.32
N GLY A 103 14.89 -28.37 -9.83
CA GLY A 103 14.85 -26.95 -10.15
C GLY A 103 15.41 -26.05 -9.06
N GLU A 104 16.06 -24.95 -9.45
CA GLU A 104 16.61 -23.99 -8.49
C GLU A 104 15.54 -22.97 -8.07
N VAL A 105 15.52 -22.64 -6.79
CA VAL A 105 14.69 -21.55 -6.24
C VAL A 105 15.58 -20.50 -5.60
N GLY A 106 15.14 -19.25 -5.61
CA GLY A 106 15.86 -18.17 -4.95
C GLY A 106 14.92 -17.08 -4.49
N TRP A 107 15.43 -16.16 -3.68
CA TRP A 107 14.68 -15.00 -3.26
C TRP A 107 15.54 -13.75 -3.14
N THR A 108 14.88 -12.61 -3.22
CA THR A 108 15.49 -11.29 -3.02
C THR A 108 14.52 -10.40 -2.27
N TYR A 109 15.03 -9.58 -1.37
CA TYR A 109 14.26 -8.62 -0.59
C TYR A 109 14.33 -7.24 -1.22
N VAL A 110 13.19 -6.57 -1.34
CA VAL A 110 13.09 -5.24 -1.96
C VAL A 110 13.73 -4.19 -1.04
N PRO A 111 14.79 -3.49 -1.46
CA PRO A 111 15.36 -2.39 -0.68
C PRO A 111 14.48 -1.15 -0.82
N TYR A 112 13.99 -0.65 0.31
CA TYR A 112 13.20 0.58 0.39
C TYR A 112 13.18 1.11 1.84
N PRO A 113 12.80 2.39 2.07
CA PRO A 113 12.85 3.02 3.39
C PRO A 113 12.03 2.35 4.49
N ALA A 114 10.97 1.61 4.13
CA ALA A 114 10.12 0.85 5.06
C ALA A 114 9.69 1.64 6.31
N THR A 115 9.07 2.81 6.13
CA THR A 115 8.67 3.67 7.26
C THR A 115 7.20 4.06 7.19
N PHE A 116 6.62 4.35 8.35
CA PHE A 116 5.31 5.00 8.50
C PHE A 116 5.40 6.54 8.50
N GLY A 117 6.57 7.12 8.20
CA GLY A 117 6.79 8.56 8.30
C GLY A 117 7.08 9.06 9.73
N LEU A 118 7.38 8.14 10.66
CA LEU A 118 7.70 8.44 12.05
C LEU A 118 9.22 8.36 12.28
N GLY A 119 9.86 9.50 12.52
CA GLY A 119 11.28 9.61 12.86
C GLY A 119 11.49 10.08 14.29
N VAL A 120 12.24 9.33 15.10
CA VAL A 120 12.52 9.72 16.51
C VAL A 120 13.63 10.77 16.58
N PHE A 121 14.76 10.51 15.91
CA PHE A 121 15.96 11.35 15.96
C PHE A 121 16.45 11.85 14.60
N ALA A 122 15.88 11.34 13.51
CA ALA A 122 16.23 11.71 12.15
C ALA A 122 14.96 11.81 11.30
N ASP A 123 15.00 12.69 10.31
CA ASP A 123 13.95 12.78 9.30
C ASP A 123 13.92 11.49 8.48
N VAL A 124 12.71 10.96 8.32
CA VAL A 124 12.42 9.82 7.44
C VAL A 124 11.50 10.28 6.31
N PRO A 125 11.50 9.61 5.16
CA PRO A 125 10.51 9.86 4.11
C PRO A 125 9.08 9.72 4.65
N THR A 126 8.10 10.34 3.97
CA THR A 126 6.70 10.08 4.30
C THR A 126 6.36 8.61 4.03
N TYR A 127 5.27 8.11 4.61
CA TYR A 127 4.78 6.75 4.31
C TYR A 127 4.57 6.56 2.81
N GLN A 128 3.93 7.52 2.15
CA GLN A 128 3.66 7.44 0.72
C GLN A 128 4.94 7.50 -0.13
N ASP A 129 5.95 8.31 0.25
CA ASP A 129 7.26 8.29 -0.41
C ASP A 129 7.97 6.95 -0.23
N SER A 130 7.84 6.34 0.96
CA SER A 130 8.38 5.02 1.25
C SER A 130 7.73 3.95 0.35
N VAL A 131 6.39 3.92 0.27
CA VAL A 131 5.65 3.00 -0.61
C VAL A 131 6.02 3.22 -2.08
N ALA A 132 6.06 4.48 -2.55
CA ALA A 132 6.44 4.80 -3.93
C ALA A 132 7.87 4.33 -4.26
N THR A 133 8.81 4.50 -3.33
CA THR A 133 10.18 3.99 -3.47
C THR A 133 10.20 2.47 -3.52
N GLY A 134 9.39 1.80 -2.70
CA GLY A 134 9.24 0.34 -2.71
C GLY A 134 8.68 -0.20 -4.03
N VAL A 135 7.62 0.42 -4.56
CA VAL A 135 7.04 0.08 -5.87
C VAL A 135 8.07 0.25 -7.00
N ALA A 136 8.84 1.35 -6.99
CA ALA A 136 9.90 1.57 -7.96
C ALA A 136 11.02 0.53 -7.84
N SER A 137 11.42 0.19 -6.61
CA SER A 137 12.49 -0.78 -6.34
C SER A 137 12.09 -2.20 -6.73
N LEU A 138 10.85 -2.62 -6.44
CA LEU A 138 10.31 -3.92 -6.84
C LEU A 138 10.26 -4.05 -8.36
N ASN A 139 9.72 -3.06 -9.07
CA ASN A 139 9.71 -3.05 -10.54
C ASN A 139 11.12 -3.12 -11.13
N ARG A 140 12.06 -2.35 -10.59
CA ARG A 140 13.45 -2.37 -11.02
C ARG A 140 14.08 -3.76 -10.87
N ILE A 141 13.84 -4.45 -9.75
CA ILE A 141 14.33 -5.82 -9.55
C ILE A 141 13.75 -6.78 -10.58
N LEU A 142 12.43 -6.68 -10.85
CA LEU A 142 11.78 -7.51 -11.86
C LEU A 142 12.37 -7.26 -13.25
N ASP A 143 12.57 -6.00 -13.65
CA ASP A 143 13.15 -5.64 -14.95
C ASP A 143 14.61 -6.11 -15.07
N GLU A 144 15.43 -5.89 -14.02
CA GLU A 144 16.83 -6.34 -13.97
C GLU A 144 16.92 -7.86 -14.08
N LYS A 145 16.09 -8.60 -13.34
CA LYS A 145 16.09 -10.06 -13.35
C LYS A 145 15.51 -10.64 -14.63
N LYS A 146 14.50 -10.00 -15.21
CA LYS A 146 13.98 -10.39 -16.53
C LYS A 146 15.02 -10.16 -17.62
N ALA A 147 15.77 -9.07 -17.56
CA ALA A 147 16.88 -8.83 -18.49
C ALA A 147 18.04 -9.82 -18.30
N GLN A 148 18.35 -10.20 -17.06
CA GLN A 148 19.41 -11.16 -16.74
C GLN A 148 19.05 -12.59 -17.16
N CYS A 149 17.82 -13.02 -16.90
CA CYS A 149 17.44 -14.44 -16.91
C CYS A 149 16.41 -14.79 -18.01
N GLY A 150 15.77 -13.81 -18.64
CA GLY A 150 14.80 -14.02 -19.70
C GLY A 150 13.62 -14.89 -19.23
N ASP A 151 13.33 -15.96 -19.97
CA ASP A 151 12.24 -16.90 -19.65
C ASP A 151 12.69 -18.06 -18.75
N ALA A 152 13.97 -18.09 -18.37
CA ALA A 152 14.48 -19.12 -17.45
C ALA A 152 13.97 -18.93 -16.02
N THR A 153 13.53 -17.73 -15.66
CA THR A 153 13.04 -17.40 -14.31
C THR A 153 11.60 -16.91 -14.38
N ARG A 154 10.73 -17.52 -13.58
CA ARG A 154 9.40 -16.99 -13.25
C ARG A 154 9.43 -16.33 -11.86
N PHE A 155 8.57 -15.35 -11.65
CA PHE A 155 8.52 -14.59 -10.42
C PHE A 155 7.37 -15.04 -9.52
N VAL A 156 7.64 -15.12 -8.22
CA VAL A 156 6.60 -15.09 -7.19
C VAL A 156 6.75 -13.80 -6.42
N LEU A 157 5.70 -12.99 -6.33
CA LEU A 157 5.75 -11.75 -5.58
C LEU A 157 5.21 -12.00 -4.17
N LEU A 158 5.96 -11.60 -3.15
CA LEU A 158 5.58 -11.80 -1.75
C LEU A 158 5.61 -10.45 -1.04
N GLY A 159 4.52 -10.05 -0.42
CA GLY A 159 4.46 -8.81 0.35
C GLY A 159 3.86 -9.03 1.73
N TYR A 160 4.37 -8.29 2.72
CA TYR A 160 3.78 -8.25 4.06
C TYR A 160 3.51 -6.82 4.52
N SER A 161 2.31 -6.55 5.06
CA SER A 161 1.92 -5.24 5.60
C SER A 161 2.11 -4.12 4.57
N VAL A 162 2.90 -3.09 4.85
CA VAL A 162 3.31 -2.05 3.89
C VAL A 162 3.93 -2.63 2.61
N GLY A 163 4.67 -3.73 2.74
CA GLY A 163 5.20 -4.47 1.60
C GLY A 163 4.13 -5.23 0.80
N ALA A 164 3.03 -5.62 1.44
CA ALA A 164 1.87 -6.16 0.73
C ALA A 164 1.19 -5.08 -0.11
N GLU A 165 1.06 -3.84 0.37
CA GLU A 165 0.63 -2.72 -0.47
C GLU A 165 1.54 -2.50 -1.68
N ILE A 166 2.86 -2.51 -1.47
CA ILE A 166 3.84 -2.38 -2.58
C ILE A 166 3.63 -3.49 -3.62
N THR A 167 3.57 -4.74 -3.16
CA THR A 167 3.39 -5.91 -4.02
C THR A 167 2.03 -5.89 -4.73
N GLU A 168 0.96 -5.50 -4.05
CA GLU A 168 -0.39 -5.39 -4.58
C GLU A 168 -0.46 -4.38 -5.73
N ARG A 169 0.11 -3.18 -5.52
CA ARG A 169 0.13 -2.12 -6.54
C ARG A 169 0.90 -2.57 -7.79
N VAL A 170 2.03 -3.27 -7.60
CA VAL A 170 2.81 -3.81 -8.73
C VAL A 170 2.07 -4.95 -9.43
N ALA A 171 1.40 -5.84 -8.69
CA ALA A 171 0.62 -6.93 -9.28
C ALA A 171 -0.54 -6.37 -10.13
N ARG A 172 -1.29 -5.37 -9.64
CA ARG A 172 -2.35 -4.72 -10.41
C ARG A 172 -1.82 -4.07 -11.69
N ASP A 173 -0.66 -3.42 -11.62
CA ASP A 173 -0.02 -2.82 -12.80
C ASP A 173 0.39 -3.90 -13.81
N ILE A 174 1.17 -4.91 -13.39
CA ILE A 174 1.64 -6.02 -14.23
C ILE A 174 0.48 -6.73 -14.92
N GLY A 175 -0.61 -6.99 -14.20
CA GLY A 175 -1.81 -7.65 -14.71
C GLY A 175 -2.48 -6.92 -15.87
N ARG A 176 -2.20 -5.63 -16.08
CA ARG A 176 -2.76 -4.80 -17.15
C ARG A 176 -1.75 -4.38 -18.21
N ARG A 177 -0.47 -4.73 -18.04
CA ARG A 177 0.58 -4.39 -19.00
C ARG A 177 0.29 -5.07 -20.34
N ALA A 178 0.65 -4.39 -21.42
CA ALA A 178 0.63 -4.99 -22.75
C ALA A 178 1.63 -6.14 -22.83
N GLU A 179 1.35 -7.14 -23.67
CA GLU A 179 2.23 -8.30 -23.93
C GLU A 179 3.63 -7.91 -24.44
N THR A 180 3.82 -6.67 -24.91
CA THR A 180 5.12 -6.14 -25.34
C THR A 180 5.95 -5.52 -24.21
N ALA A 181 5.42 -5.44 -22.99
CA ALA A 181 6.17 -4.94 -21.84
C ALA A 181 7.33 -5.89 -21.49
N ALA A 182 8.37 -5.37 -20.83
CA ALA A 182 9.52 -6.17 -20.42
C ALA A 182 9.11 -7.31 -19.48
N VAL A 183 8.31 -6.98 -18.46
CA VAL A 183 7.70 -7.93 -17.51
C VAL A 183 6.19 -7.87 -17.67
N THR A 184 5.58 -9.03 -17.89
CA THR A 184 4.15 -9.24 -18.14
C THR A 184 3.53 -10.17 -17.10
N ALA A 185 2.20 -10.33 -17.12
CA ALA A 185 1.51 -11.30 -16.27
C ALA A 185 1.95 -12.75 -16.52
N ALA A 186 2.49 -13.08 -17.70
CA ALA A 186 3.04 -14.40 -17.97
C ALA A 186 4.29 -14.69 -17.13
N ASP A 187 5.06 -13.65 -16.77
CA ASP A 187 6.30 -13.79 -16.00
C ASP A 187 6.05 -14.04 -14.50
N VAL A 188 4.84 -13.75 -14.01
CA VAL A 188 4.47 -13.89 -12.59
C VAL A 188 3.67 -15.18 -12.38
N ALA A 189 4.27 -16.14 -11.68
CA ALA A 189 3.66 -17.42 -11.34
C ALA A 189 2.60 -17.30 -10.23
N GLY A 190 2.80 -16.38 -9.29
CA GLY A 190 1.87 -16.14 -8.18
C GLY A 190 2.20 -14.89 -7.39
N VAL A 191 1.22 -14.39 -6.63
CA VAL A 191 1.35 -13.25 -5.73
C VAL A 191 0.80 -13.63 -4.35
N ALA A 192 1.60 -13.51 -3.31
CA ALA A 192 1.20 -13.74 -1.92
C ALA A 192 1.21 -12.42 -1.14
N LEU A 193 0.05 -12.08 -0.55
CA LEU A 193 -0.21 -10.83 0.14
C LEU A 193 -0.58 -11.13 1.60
N VAL A 194 0.35 -10.87 2.52
CA VAL A 194 0.20 -11.14 3.96
C VAL A 194 -0.12 -9.85 4.70
N GLY A 195 -1.23 -9.80 5.45
CA GLY A 195 -1.62 -8.60 6.19
C GLY A 195 -1.87 -7.38 5.29
N ASP A 196 -2.38 -7.60 4.08
CA ASP A 196 -2.54 -6.57 3.05
C ASP A 196 -3.60 -5.49 3.39
N PRO A 197 -3.22 -4.20 3.41
CA PRO A 197 -4.15 -3.10 3.65
C PRO A 197 -5.15 -2.82 2.53
N TYR A 198 -5.06 -3.51 1.38
CA TYR A 198 -6.01 -3.45 0.27
C TYR A 198 -6.80 -4.76 0.06
N ARG A 199 -6.75 -5.67 1.04
CA ARG A 199 -7.46 -6.96 0.94
C ARG A 199 -8.97 -6.74 0.76
N PRO A 200 -9.60 -7.27 -0.31
CA PRO A 200 -11.04 -7.13 -0.48
C PRO A 200 -11.81 -7.85 0.64
N ALA A 201 -12.90 -7.24 1.09
CA ALA A 201 -13.74 -7.78 2.17
C ALA A 201 -14.26 -9.18 1.83
N GLY A 202 -14.26 -10.09 2.81
CA GLY A 202 -14.78 -11.44 2.66
C GLY A 202 -13.95 -12.38 1.77
N THR A 203 -12.79 -11.95 1.28
CA THR A 203 -11.90 -12.82 0.50
C THR A 203 -11.44 -14.02 1.33
N PRO A 204 -11.20 -15.21 0.74
CA PRO A 204 -10.54 -16.31 1.45
C PRO A 204 -9.17 -15.92 2.01
N SER A 205 -8.73 -16.62 3.05
CA SER A 205 -7.40 -16.47 3.66
C SER A 205 -6.73 -17.84 3.65
N LEU A 206 -5.60 -17.96 2.95
CA LEU A 206 -4.84 -19.21 2.81
C LEU A 206 -5.67 -20.41 2.31
N GLY A 207 -6.58 -20.18 1.37
CA GLY A 207 -7.47 -21.21 0.82
C GLY A 207 -8.66 -21.57 1.71
N GLU A 208 -8.79 -20.96 2.88
CA GLU A 208 -9.88 -21.17 3.84
C GLU A 208 -10.81 -19.96 3.91
N PRO A 209 -12.02 -20.07 4.49
CA PRO A 209 -12.85 -18.92 4.78
C PRO A 209 -12.06 -17.86 5.57
N GLY A 210 -11.87 -16.68 4.97
CA GLY A 210 -11.15 -15.59 5.59
C GLY A 210 -12.02 -14.77 6.55
N PRO A 211 -11.42 -13.78 7.24
CA PRO A 211 -12.18 -12.81 8.01
C PRO A 211 -13.18 -12.03 7.12
N ALA A 212 -14.25 -11.52 7.74
CA ALA A 212 -15.32 -10.85 7.02
C ALA A 212 -14.96 -9.40 6.63
N GLY A 213 -14.10 -8.73 7.40
CA GLY A 213 -13.61 -7.40 7.10
C GLY A 213 -12.63 -7.39 5.94
N GLY A 214 -12.13 -6.20 5.60
CA GLY A 214 -11.16 -6.00 4.53
C GLY A 214 -10.02 -5.08 4.95
N GLY A 215 -9.20 -4.70 3.99
CA GLY A 215 -8.09 -3.79 4.21
C GLY A 215 -8.53 -2.43 4.71
N PHE A 216 -7.79 -1.83 5.66
CA PHE A 216 -8.12 -0.49 6.15
C PHE A 216 -7.81 0.63 5.17
N MET A 217 -7.07 0.39 4.09
CA MET A 217 -6.85 1.39 3.03
C MET A 217 -7.87 1.23 1.91
N SER A 218 -8.29 0.01 1.62
CA SER A 218 -9.46 -0.29 0.81
C SER A 218 -9.92 -1.73 1.06
N SER A 219 -11.24 -1.93 1.05
CA SER A 219 -11.86 -3.24 1.15
C SER A 219 -12.72 -3.60 -0.08
N GLU A 220 -12.69 -2.75 -1.10
CA GLU A 220 -13.40 -2.97 -2.37
C GLU A 220 -12.81 -4.15 -3.16
N PRO A 221 -13.58 -4.77 -4.07
CA PRO A 221 -13.06 -5.77 -5.00
C PRO A 221 -11.80 -5.28 -5.73
N ALA A 222 -10.76 -6.08 -5.68
CA ALA A 222 -9.53 -5.83 -6.43
C ALA A 222 -9.66 -6.38 -7.86
N ASP A 223 -9.07 -5.68 -8.84
CA ASP A 223 -8.94 -6.16 -10.20
C ASP A 223 -7.44 -6.31 -10.52
N TYR A 224 -7.02 -7.55 -10.78
CA TYR A 224 -5.64 -7.91 -11.10
C TYR A 224 -5.43 -8.21 -12.59
N GLY A 225 -6.39 -7.93 -13.46
CA GLY A 225 -6.28 -8.19 -14.89
C GLY A 225 -5.88 -9.64 -15.20
N ALA A 226 -4.82 -9.83 -15.98
CA ALA A 226 -4.31 -11.15 -16.37
C ALA A 226 -3.68 -11.96 -15.21
N LEU A 227 -3.50 -11.35 -14.02
CA LEU A 227 -3.08 -12.04 -12.79
C LEU A 227 -4.26 -12.50 -11.91
N GLU A 228 -5.50 -12.30 -12.37
CA GLU A 228 -6.68 -12.80 -11.67
C GLU A 228 -6.56 -14.31 -11.42
N GLY A 229 -6.93 -14.74 -10.21
CA GLY A 229 -6.78 -16.13 -9.76
C GLY A 229 -5.37 -16.55 -9.34
N ARG A 230 -4.35 -15.68 -9.42
CA ARG A 230 -2.97 -15.98 -8.96
C ARG A 230 -2.61 -15.35 -7.61
N ILE A 231 -3.62 -14.83 -6.91
CA ILE A 231 -3.44 -14.04 -5.68
C ILE A 231 -3.81 -14.89 -4.47
N LEU A 232 -2.84 -15.09 -3.58
CA LEU A 232 -3.02 -15.66 -2.26
C LEU A 232 -3.07 -14.53 -1.23
N TYR A 233 -4.15 -14.46 -0.46
CA TYR A 233 -4.20 -13.61 0.73
C TYR A 233 -3.93 -14.43 1.99
N ALA A 234 -3.17 -13.86 2.91
CA ALA A 234 -3.04 -14.34 4.28
C ALA A 234 -3.44 -13.21 5.22
N CYS A 235 -4.60 -13.36 5.87
CA CYS A 235 -5.13 -12.40 6.82
C CYS A 235 -5.65 -13.11 8.06
N ARG A 236 -5.15 -12.69 9.23
CA ARG A 236 -5.59 -13.18 10.52
C ARG A 236 -6.80 -12.38 11.02
N PRO A 237 -7.79 -13.03 11.67
CA PRO A 237 -8.92 -12.32 12.26
C PRO A 237 -8.44 -11.23 13.22
N MET A 238 -9.08 -10.07 13.17
CA MET A 238 -8.80 -8.88 13.95
C MET A 238 -7.49 -8.15 13.59
N ASP A 239 -6.69 -8.62 12.64
CA ASP A 239 -5.60 -7.83 12.09
C ASP A 239 -6.19 -6.62 11.35
N ILE A 240 -6.17 -5.46 11.99
CA ILE A 240 -6.75 -4.22 11.43
C ILE A 240 -6.13 -3.85 10.08
N SER A 241 -4.94 -4.36 9.75
CA SER A 241 -4.36 -4.14 8.43
C SER A 241 -5.30 -4.65 7.34
N CYS A 242 -5.77 -5.90 7.47
CA CYS A 242 -6.43 -6.65 6.40
C CYS A 242 -7.86 -7.15 6.75
N ASP A 243 -8.30 -6.95 8.00
CA ASP A 243 -9.61 -7.30 8.56
C ASP A 243 -10.17 -6.12 9.39
N ALA A 244 -10.05 -4.91 8.87
CA ALA A 244 -10.73 -3.75 9.40
C ALA A 244 -12.26 -3.90 9.27
N PRO A 245 -13.05 -3.37 10.22
CA PRO A 245 -14.49 -3.31 10.07
C PRO A 245 -14.86 -2.46 8.85
N PRO A 246 -15.97 -2.76 8.16
CA PRO A 246 -16.47 -1.91 7.08
C PRO A 246 -16.84 -0.53 7.63
N ASP A 247 -17.07 0.44 6.75
CA ASP A 247 -17.58 1.76 7.12
C ASP A 247 -16.64 2.51 8.09
N ILE A 248 -15.38 2.68 7.68
CA ILE A 248 -14.33 3.44 8.40
C ILE A 248 -13.76 4.59 7.56
N ALA A 249 -14.59 5.19 6.68
CA ALA A 249 -14.16 6.14 5.65
C ALA A 249 -13.37 7.36 6.18
N LEU A 250 -13.69 7.84 7.38
CA LEU A 250 -12.94 8.93 8.02
C LEU A 250 -11.56 8.48 8.53
N LEU A 251 -11.44 7.23 8.99
CA LEU A 251 -10.14 6.69 9.40
C LEU A 251 -9.25 6.49 8.18
N GLU A 252 -9.79 5.97 7.08
CA GLU A 252 -9.10 5.88 5.80
C GLU A 252 -8.56 7.22 5.33
N LEU A 253 -9.42 8.25 5.31
CA LEU A 253 -9.02 9.60 4.96
C LEU A 253 -7.91 10.12 5.90
N ALA A 254 -8.07 9.92 7.21
CA ALA A 254 -7.06 10.34 8.18
C ALA A 254 -5.72 9.65 7.94
N LEU A 255 -5.72 8.35 7.67
CA LEU A 255 -4.50 7.59 7.38
C LEU A 255 -3.87 8.01 6.05
N GLY A 256 -4.66 8.29 5.02
CA GLY A 256 -4.19 8.84 3.75
C GLY A 256 -3.55 10.22 3.89
N VAL A 257 -4.09 11.09 4.76
CA VAL A 257 -3.50 12.40 5.10
C VAL A 257 -2.22 12.24 5.91
N LEU A 258 -2.25 11.45 6.98
CA LEU A 258 -1.10 11.22 7.86
C LEU A 258 0.05 10.57 7.11
N GLY A 259 -0.24 9.68 6.15
CA GLY A 259 0.77 9.03 5.33
C GLY A 259 1.57 9.98 4.43
N GLN A 260 1.12 11.24 4.27
CA GLN A 260 1.81 12.28 3.50
C GLN A 260 2.64 13.24 4.36
N MET A 261 2.67 13.02 5.67
CA MET A 261 3.31 13.89 6.63
C MET A 261 4.56 13.22 7.20
N ARG A 262 5.55 14.05 7.54
CA ARG A 262 6.68 13.62 8.37
C ARG A 262 6.41 13.98 9.81
N PHE A 263 6.65 13.03 10.69
CA PHE A 263 6.56 13.21 12.13
C PHE A 263 7.95 13.02 12.72
N THR A 264 8.63 14.15 12.96
CA THR A 264 9.92 14.17 13.65
C THR A 264 9.75 14.83 15.00
N ILE A 265 10.03 14.10 16.09
CA ILE A 265 9.88 14.63 17.47
C ILE A 265 10.76 15.88 17.68
N ALA A 266 11.94 15.91 17.07
CA ALA A 266 12.88 17.02 17.15
C ALA A 266 12.53 18.23 16.26
N ASN A 267 11.58 18.10 15.32
CA ASN A 267 11.23 19.16 14.37
C ASN A 267 9.71 19.27 14.12
N PRO A 268 8.92 19.72 15.12
CA PRO A 268 7.47 19.81 14.99
C PRO A 268 6.99 20.84 13.95
N VAL A 269 7.81 21.84 13.61
CA VAL A 269 7.46 22.86 12.60
C VAL A 269 7.31 22.24 11.21
N GLN A 270 8.14 21.25 10.88
CA GLN A 270 8.05 20.49 9.63
C GLN A 270 6.71 19.76 9.49
N THR A 271 6.22 19.14 10.57
CA THR A 271 4.92 18.45 10.57
C THR A 271 3.77 19.43 10.28
N PHE A 272 3.80 20.65 10.83
CA PHE A 272 2.79 21.67 10.51
C PHE A 272 2.90 22.16 9.06
N ALA A 273 4.11 22.35 8.55
CA ALA A 273 4.33 22.72 7.16
C ALA A 273 3.84 21.63 6.19
N ASP A 274 4.11 20.36 6.50
CA ASP A 274 3.63 19.21 5.72
C ASP A 274 2.11 19.15 5.73
N PHE A 275 1.45 19.36 6.88
CA PHE A 275 -0.02 19.44 6.95
C PHE A 275 -0.57 20.55 6.05
N GLY A 276 0.01 21.75 6.09
CA GLY A 276 -0.40 22.86 5.24
C GLY A 276 -0.26 22.56 3.74
N ARG A 277 0.83 21.89 3.35
CA ARG A 277 1.05 21.42 1.98
C ARG A 277 0.00 20.39 1.57
N VAL A 278 -0.22 19.36 2.39
CA VAL A 278 -1.18 18.27 2.11
C VAL A 278 -2.59 18.81 1.98
N ALA A 279 -3.04 19.64 2.93
CA ALA A 279 -4.36 20.25 2.89
C ALA A 279 -4.57 21.10 1.62
N SER A 280 -3.56 21.88 1.22
CA SER A 280 -3.60 22.69 0.00
C SER A 280 -3.68 21.84 -1.27
N GLN A 281 -2.84 20.80 -1.38
CA GLN A 281 -2.80 19.90 -2.55
C GLN A 281 -4.09 19.10 -2.67
N MET A 282 -4.60 18.55 -1.58
CA MET A 282 -5.86 17.81 -1.57
C MET A 282 -7.04 18.72 -1.92
N SER A 283 -7.08 19.95 -1.39
CA SER A 283 -8.11 20.93 -1.76
C SER A 283 -8.11 21.22 -3.26
N ALA A 284 -6.93 21.46 -3.84
CA ALA A 284 -6.80 21.71 -5.27
C ALA A 284 -7.26 20.52 -6.13
N ARG A 285 -6.87 19.29 -5.75
CA ARG A 285 -7.28 18.05 -6.45
C ARG A 285 -8.78 17.78 -6.30
N ALA A 286 -9.36 17.98 -5.12
CA ALA A 286 -10.78 17.81 -4.88
C ALA A 286 -11.62 18.83 -5.69
N ILE A 287 -11.20 20.10 -5.69
CA ILE A 287 -11.84 21.13 -6.53
C ILE A 287 -11.77 20.70 -7.99
N ALA A 288 -10.59 20.32 -8.48
CA ALA A 288 -10.43 19.89 -9.86
C ALA A 288 -11.33 18.71 -10.20
N HIS A 289 -11.40 17.71 -9.33
CA HIS A 289 -12.25 16.53 -9.50
C HIS A 289 -13.73 16.93 -9.62
N ILE A 290 -14.22 17.78 -8.73
CA ILE A 290 -15.63 18.18 -8.66
C ILE A 290 -16.03 19.10 -9.82
N VAL A 291 -15.26 20.15 -10.12
CA VAL A 291 -15.68 21.18 -11.10
C VAL A 291 -15.63 20.72 -12.56
N THR A 292 -14.92 19.62 -12.80
CA THR A 292 -14.78 19.02 -14.13
C THR A 292 -15.77 17.88 -14.38
N ARG A 293 -16.47 17.40 -13.33
CA ARG A 293 -17.53 16.41 -13.41
C ARG A 293 -18.90 17.09 -13.23
N GLU A 294 -19.59 17.31 -14.33
CA GLU A 294 -20.87 18.06 -14.34
C GLU A 294 -21.99 17.36 -13.56
N ASP A 295 -21.93 16.03 -13.49
CA ASP A 295 -22.90 15.17 -12.83
C ASP A 295 -22.60 14.92 -11.35
N TRP A 296 -21.46 15.36 -10.82
CA TRP A 296 -21.06 15.09 -9.43
C TRP A 296 -22.11 15.52 -8.39
N PHE A 297 -22.76 16.67 -8.59
CA PHE A 297 -23.81 17.16 -7.68
C PHE A 297 -25.08 16.30 -7.70
N THR A 298 -25.25 15.47 -8.71
CA THR A 298 -26.37 14.55 -8.89
C THR A 298 -25.98 13.08 -8.79
N SER A 299 -24.69 12.77 -8.71
CA SER A 299 -24.16 11.42 -8.55
C SER A 299 -24.23 10.97 -7.09
N ASP A 300 -24.02 9.66 -6.88
CA ASP A 300 -23.94 9.08 -5.54
C ASP A 300 -22.55 9.27 -4.87
N GLU A 301 -21.54 9.74 -5.61
CA GLU A 301 -20.18 9.96 -5.09
C GLU A 301 -20.14 11.09 -4.06
N SER A 302 -19.83 10.80 -2.79
CA SER A 302 -19.82 11.81 -1.73
C SER A 302 -18.57 12.69 -1.76
N LEU A 303 -18.59 13.84 -1.08
CA LEU A 303 -17.37 14.61 -0.83
C LEU A 303 -16.31 13.80 -0.08
N LEU A 304 -16.71 12.88 0.81
CA LEU A 304 -15.79 12.01 1.53
C LEU A 304 -15.09 11.03 0.58
N ASP A 305 -15.78 10.50 -0.42
CA ASP A 305 -15.20 9.63 -1.45
C ASP A 305 -14.20 10.39 -2.33
N VAL A 306 -14.53 11.62 -2.71
CA VAL A 306 -13.59 12.51 -3.41
C VAL A 306 -12.35 12.75 -2.55
N LEU A 307 -12.52 13.07 -1.26
CA LEU A 307 -11.41 13.33 -0.35
C LEU A 307 -10.51 12.09 -0.15
N ARG A 308 -11.09 10.90 -0.01
CA ARG A 308 -10.37 9.62 0.04
C ARG A 308 -9.61 9.37 -1.26
N THR A 309 -10.23 9.60 -2.40
CA THR A 309 -9.61 9.46 -3.72
C THR A 309 -8.42 10.39 -3.89
N VAL A 310 -8.55 11.68 -3.56
CA VAL A 310 -7.47 12.65 -3.77
C VAL A 310 -6.38 12.60 -2.69
N ALA A 311 -6.64 11.94 -1.56
CA ALA A 311 -5.64 11.62 -0.54
C ALA A 311 -4.60 10.59 -1.05
N ASP A 312 -4.96 9.77 -2.03
CA ASP A 312 -4.03 8.91 -2.74
C ASP A 312 -3.15 9.75 -3.69
N GLN A 313 -1.84 9.81 -3.43
CA GLN A 313 -0.92 10.53 -4.30
C GLN A 313 -0.69 9.86 -5.66
N THR A 314 -1.00 8.57 -5.78
CA THR A 314 -0.90 7.82 -7.03
C THR A 314 -2.07 8.08 -7.96
N TYR A 315 -3.22 8.52 -7.42
CA TYR A 315 -4.30 9.06 -8.24
C TYR A 315 -3.87 10.36 -8.92
N ARG A 316 -3.85 10.35 -10.27
CA ARG A 316 -3.56 11.53 -11.11
C ARG A 316 -4.69 11.75 -12.11
N ASP A 317 -5.31 12.92 -12.02
CA ASP A 317 -6.29 13.42 -12.99
C ASP A 317 -5.77 14.73 -13.59
N ASP A 318 -4.70 14.61 -14.39
CA ASP A 318 -4.00 15.77 -14.96
C ASP A 318 -4.90 16.56 -15.91
N ALA A 319 -5.89 15.91 -16.53
CA ALA A 319 -6.92 16.56 -17.34
C ALA A 319 -7.81 17.42 -16.46
N ALA A 320 -8.38 16.86 -15.37
CA ALA A 320 -9.18 17.65 -14.45
C ALA A 320 -8.39 18.82 -13.84
N ALA A 321 -7.12 18.60 -13.50
CA ALA A 321 -6.25 19.65 -12.96
C ALA A 321 -6.02 20.79 -13.97
N ARG A 322 -5.92 20.49 -15.27
CA ARG A 322 -5.80 21.48 -16.34
C ARG A 322 -7.10 22.23 -16.61
N ASP A 323 -8.23 21.53 -16.52
CA ASP A 323 -9.55 22.06 -16.87
C ASP A 323 -10.23 22.83 -15.73
N ALA A 324 -9.71 22.71 -14.51
CA ALA A 324 -10.18 23.44 -13.32
C ALA A 324 -9.73 24.91 -13.30
N THR A 325 -10.07 25.68 -14.33
CA THR A 325 -9.68 27.09 -14.43
C THR A 325 -10.43 27.98 -13.42
N PRO A 326 -9.90 29.16 -13.04
CA PRO A 326 -10.60 30.09 -12.16
C PRO A 326 -12.02 30.46 -12.65
N GLU A 327 -12.20 30.57 -13.96
CA GLU A 327 -13.49 30.85 -14.59
C GLU A 327 -14.46 29.69 -14.41
N ARG A 328 -14.00 28.44 -14.59
CA ARG A 328 -14.82 27.24 -14.37
C ARG A 328 -15.23 27.11 -12.92
N VAL A 329 -14.29 27.30 -11.99
CA VAL A 329 -14.56 27.27 -10.53
C VAL A 329 -15.58 28.36 -10.17
N ALA A 330 -15.42 29.57 -10.71
CA ALA A 330 -16.36 30.67 -10.49
C ALA A 330 -17.75 30.35 -11.04
N ALA A 331 -17.84 29.76 -12.24
CA ALA A 331 -19.10 29.38 -12.87
C ALA A 331 -19.85 28.31 -12.08
N VAL A 332 -19.15 27.25 -11.62
CA VAL A 332 -19.75 26.20 -10.78
C VAL A 332 -20.21 26.79 -9.44
N ARG A 333 -19.42 27.67 -8.82
CA ARG A 333 -19.80 28.38 -7.59
C ARG A 333 -21.04 29.25 -7.78
N GLU A 334 -21.12 30.02 -8.87
CA GLU A 334 -22.26 30.88 -9.17
C GLU A 334 -23.53 30.06 -9.39
N TRP A 335 -23.43 28.97 -10.18
CA TRP A 335 -24.53 28.02 -10.36
C TRP A 335 -24.98 27.40 -9.02
N ALA A 336 -24.04 26.91 -8.22
CA ALA A 336 -24.31 26.25 -6.93
C ALA A 336 -25.01 27.18 -5.93
N LEU A 337 -24.72 28.48 -5.97
CA LEU A 337 -25.36 29.49 -5.13
C LEU A 337 -26.67 30.04 -5.73
N GLY A 338 -26.90 29.82 -7.02
CA GLY A 338 -28.05 30.29 -7.78
C GLY A 338 -28.98 29.15 -8.19
N ALA A 339 -29.01 28.86 -9.49
CA ALA A 339 -29.94 27.91 -10.09
C ALA A 339 -29.78 26.46 -9.56
N GLY A 340 -28.57 26.08 -9.15
CA GLY A 340 -28.25 24.77 -8.59
C GLY A 340 -28.47 24.65 -7.08
N ALA A 341 -28.90 25.69 -6.38
CA ALA A 341 -28.93 25.71 -4.92
C ALA A 341 -29.80 24.60 -4.30
N ASP A 342 -30.87 24.17 -4.98
CA ASP A 342 -31.70 23.03 -4.53
C ASP A 342 -30.97 21.70 -4.68
N VAL A 343 -30.24 21.50 -5.78
CA VAL A 343 -29.42 20.31 -6.03
C VAL A 343 -28.31 20.21 -4.98
N VAL A 344 -27.61 21.31 -4.72
CA VAL A 344 -26.55 21.36 -3.69
C VAL A 344 -27.11 21.07 -2.30
N ARG A 345 -28.28 21.62 -1.96
CA ARG A 345 -28.93 21.32 -0.67
C ARG A 345 -29.32 19.84 -0.54
N ALA A 346 -29.81 19.23 -1.62
CA ALA A 346 -30.10 17.80 -1.64
C ALA A 346 -28.83 16.96 -1.46
N LYS A 347 -27.74 17.30 -2.17
CA LYS A 347 -26.43 16.65 -2.03
C LYS A 347 -25.92 16.72 -0.59
N LEU A 348 -25.92 17.90 0.03
CA LEU A 348 -25.47 18.07 1.42
C LEU A 348 -26.32 17.28 2.44
N ALA A 349 -27.62 17.15 2.18
CA ALA A 349 -28.49 16.33 3.02
C ALA A 349 -28.18 14.83 2.88
N ALA A 350 -27.91 14.37 1.65
CA ALA A 350 -27.49 13.00 1.38
C ALA A 350 -26.11 12.70 1.99
N GLU A 351 -25.15 13.63 1.88
CA GLU A 351 -23.82 13.51 2.49
C GLU A 351 -23.88 13.36 4.01
N GLY A 352 -24.79 14.06 4.70
CA GLY A 352 -24.93 13.93 6.15
C GLY A 352 -25.41 12.55 6.60
N ALA A 353 -26.29 11.90 5.82
CA ALA A 353 -26.75 10.55 6.10
C ALA A 353 -25.68 9.51 5.72
N GLY A 354 -25.08 9.65 4.53
CA GLY A 354 -23.96 8.82 4.06
C GLY A 354 -22.80 8.86 5.03
N PHE A 355 -22.39 10.04 5.52
CA PHE A 355 -21.30 10.18 6.48
C PHE A 355 -21.50 9.37 7.76
N VAL A 356 -22.72 9.29 8.30
CA VAL A 356 -22.97 8.46 9.49
C VAL A 356 -22.84 6.98 9.14
N ASP A 357 -23.34 6.59 7.97
CA ASP A 357 -23.35 5.21 7.49
C ASP A 357 -21.94 4.74 7.15
N ASP A 358 -21.16 5.53 6.42
CA ASP A 358 -19.77 5.30 6.01
C ASP A 358 -18.76 5.26 7.17
N ASN A 359 -19.20 5.59 8.39
CA ASN A 359 -18.37 5.65 9.60
C ASN A 359 -18.89 4.81 10.77
N ARG A 360 -19.89 3.94 10.54
CA ARG A 360 -20.44 3.07 11.60
C ARG A 360 -19.39 2.12 12.19
N GLY A 361 -18.43 1.67 11.39
CA GLY A 361 -17.35 0.77 11.82
C GLY A 361 -16.32 1.39 12.74
N ILE A 362 -16.23 2.72 12.80
CA ILE A 362 -15.32 3.41 13.75
C ILE A 362 -15.70 3.07 15.20
N VAL A 363 -16.99 2.88 15.48
CA VAL A 363 -17.46 2.45 16.79
C VAL A 363 -16.95 1.04 17.11
N ASP A 364 -16.97 0.15 16.13
CA ASP A 364 -16.46 -1.22 16.27
C ASP A 364 -14.97 -1.26 16.55
N LEU A 365 -14.16 -0.36 15.98
CA LEU A 365 -12.73 -0.26 16.30
C LEU A 365 -12.46 0.01 17.78
N VAL A 366 -13.34 0.77 18.44
CA VAL A 366 -13.21 1.11 19.87
C VAL A 366 -13.86 0.05 20.77
N LEU A 367 -14.98 -0.53 20.35
CA LEU A 367 -15.75 -1.48 21.16
C LEU A 367 -15.26 -2.92 21.06
N LYS A 368 -14.81 -3.36 19.88
CA LYS A 368 -14.19 -4.66 19.70
C LYS A 368 -12.70 -4.57 20.04
N PRO A 369 -12.02 -5.69 20.33
CA PRO A 369 -10.63 -5.65 20.77
C PRO A 369 -9.62 -5.33 19.66
N TYR A 370 -9.99 -4.62 18.58
CA TYR A 370 -9.10 -4.25 17.47
C TYR A 370 -7.86 -3.46 17.94
N LEU A 371 -8.01 -2.52 18.88
CA LEU A 371 -6.90 -1.72 19.38
C LEU A 371 -5.85 -2.52 20.17
N VAL A 372 -6.23 -3.69 20.71
CA VAL A 372 -5.35 -4.55 21.51
C VAL A 372 -4.87 -5.76 20.70
N LEU A 373 -5.81 -6.43 20.04
CA LEU A 373 -5.53 -7.64 19.26
C LEU A 373 -5.01 -7.31 17.86
N GLY A 374 -5.37 -6.19 17.24
CA GLY A 374 -4.94 -5.87 15.87
C GLY A 374 -3.42 -5.83 15.71
N PRO A 375 -2.69 -5.00 16.47
CA PRO A 375 -1.23 -4.98 16.41
C PRO A 375 -0.61 -6.35 16.72
N LEU A 376 -1.22 -7.12 17.62
CA LEU A 376 -0.76 -8.46 17.98
C LEU A 376 -0.95 -9.45 16.83
N GLN A 377 -2.16 -9.53 16.25
CA GLN A 377 -2.48 -10.43 15.14
C GLN A 377 -1.63 -10.09 13.91
N HIS A 378 -1.38 -8.80 13.67
CA HIS A 378 -0.55 -8.34 12.58
C HIS A 378 0.86 -8.92 12.62
N VAL A 379 1.45 -9.09 13.80
CA VAL A 379 2.81 -9.64 13.94
C VAL A 379 2.86 -11.15 14.17
N LEU A 380 1.72 -11.86 14.23
CA LEU A 380 1.67 -13.28 14.58
C LEU A 380 1.57 -14.24 13.38
N TYR A 381 1.79 -13.80 12.14
CA TYR A 381 1.79 -14.69 10.97
C TYR A 381 2.93 -15.73 10.99
N TRP A 382 3.93 -15.55 11.83
CA TRP A 382 5.23 -16.19 11.70
C TRP A 382 5.44 -17.26 12.74
N GLU A 383 6.06 -18.35 12.33
CA GLU A 383 6.60 -19.33 13.26
C GLU A 383 7.66 -18.69 14.17
N PHE A 384 7.49 -18.82 15.49
CA PHE A 384 8.45 -18.32 16.47
C PHE A 384 9.41 -19.41 16.96
N ASP A 385 8.96 -20.67 17.00
CA ASP A 385 9.69 -21.86 17.47
C ASP A 385 9.52 -23.02 16.47
N ALA A 386 10.65 -23.57 16.00
CA ALA A 386 10.67 -24.69 15.05
C ALA A 386 10.21 -26.03 15.65
N ASN A 387 10.03 -26.08 16.97
CA ASN A 387 9.48 -27.25 17.66
C ASN A 387 8.00 -27.09 18.01
N ASP A 388 7.36 -26.02 17.52
CA ASP A 388 5.95 -25.80 17.79
C ASP A 388 5.08 -26.86 17.08
N PRO A 389 4.16 -27.57 17.78
CA PRO A 389 3.20 -28.46 17.13
C PRO A 389 2.17 -27.73 16.25
N TRP A 390 2.04 -26.40 16.34
CA TRP A 390 1.11 -25.61 15.53
C TRP A 390 1.71 -25.25 14.18
N ARG A 391 0.91 -25.40 13.10
CA ARG A 391 1.28 -24.95 11.76
C ARG A 391 0.95 -23.47 11.60
N TRP A 392 1.95 -22.66 11.26
CA TRP A 392 1.87 -21.20 11.16
C TRP A 392 1.48 -20.74 9.75
N ASP A 393 0.98 -19.50 9.65
CA ASP A 393 0.61 -18.92 8.36
C ASP A 393 1.83 -18.80 7.42
N SER A 394 3.01 -18.47 7.96
CA SER A 394 4.25 -18.41 7.19
C SER A 394 4.63 -19.74 6.54
N GLU A 395 4.42 -20.86 7.23
CA GLU A 395 4.66 -22.20 6.67
C GLU A 395 3.66 -22.50 5.56
N ARG A 396 2.38 -22.17 5.76
CA ARG A 396 1.35 -22.34 4.72
C ARG A 396 1.63 -21.50 3.47
N VAL A 397 2.14 -20.27 3.63
CA VAL A 397 2.59 -19.45 2.51
C VAL A 397 3.79 -20.10 1.81
N ALA A 398 4.79 -20.58 2.56
CA ALA A 398 5.96 -21.25 1.98
C ALA A 398 5.58 -22.50 1.18
N ASP A 399 4.65 -23.31 1.71
CA ASP A 399 4.12 -24.49 1.02
C ASP A 399 3.38 -24.12 -0.27
N TRP A 400 2.54 -23.08 -0.23
CA TRP A 400 1.87 -22.57 -1.43
C TRP A 400 2.88 -22.09 -2.50
N ILE A 401 3.95 -21.40 -2.11
CA ILE A 401 5.03 -21.02 -3.04
C ILE A 401 5.69 -22.27 -3.62
N GLY A 402 5.91 -23.31 -2.81
CA GLY A 402 6.40 -24.61 -3.26
C GLY A 402 5.48 -25.28 -4.29
N GLU A 403 4.17 -25.23 -4.08
CA GLU A 403 3.17 -25.76 -5.01
C GLU A 403 3.15 -24.97 -6.34
N VAL A 404 3.20 -23.65 -6.28
CA VAL A 404 3.33 -22.77 -7.46
C VAL A 404 4.61 -23.11 -8.24
N ALA A 405 5.73 -23.26 -7.54
CA ALA A 405 7.01 -23.62 -8.14
C ALA A 405 6.95 -24.99 -8.85
N ALA A 406 6.37 -25.99 -8.20
CA ALA A 406 6.19 -27.32 -8.78
C ALA A 406 5.28 -27.30 -10.02
N ALA A 407 4.19 -26.51 -9.99
CA ALA A 407 3.27 -26.36 -11.10
C ALA A 407 3.92 -25.71 -12.33
N GLU A 408 4.73 -24.66 -12.13
CA GLU A 408 5.46 -24.00 -13.23
C GLU A 408 6.50 -24.92 -13.86
N ARG A 409 7.23 -25.70 -13.05
CA ARG A 409 8.17 -26.71 -13.55
C ARG A 409 7.44 -27.78 -14.39
N ALA A 410 6.28 -28.23 -13.92
CA ALA A 410 5.46 -29.18 -14.67
C ALA A 410 4.99 -28.60 -16.02
N ARG A 411 4.61 -27.32 -16.09
CA ARG A 411 4.25 -26.63 -17.34
C ARG A 411 5.43 -26.44 -18.28
N GLY A 412 6.62 -26.17 -17.75
CA GLY A 412 7.85 -26.12 -18.55
C GLY A 412 8.16 -27.46 -19.22
N ALA A 413 7.82 -28.57 -18.56
CA ALA A 413 7.96 -29.92 -19.11
C ALA A 413 6.80 -30.32 -20.07
N ASP A 414 5.59 -29.84 -19.81
CA ASP A 414 4.39 -30.06 -20.63
C ASP A 414 3.52 -28.79 -20.73
N PRO A 415 3.61 -28.02 -21.83
CA PRO A 415 2.85 -26.78 -22.02
C PRO A 415 1.32 -26.95 -22.03
N ALA A 416 0.81 -28.19 -22.10
CA ALA A 416 -0.63 -28.48 -22.08
C ALA A 416 -1.18 -28.74 -20.66
N ALA A 417 -0.33 -28.70 -19.61
CA ALA A 417 -0.77 -28.91 -18.23
C ALA A 417 -1.75 -27.81 -17.77
N PRO A 418 -2.89 -28.17 -17.14
CA PRO A 418 -3.91 -27.21 -16.74
C PRO A 418 -3.44 -26.24 -15.66
N HIS A 419 -4.04 -25.04 -15.62
CA HIS A 419 -3.87 -24.11 -14.51
C HIS A 419 -4.55 -24.66 -13.25
N THR A 420 -3.78 -25.08 -12.25
CA THR A 420 -4.26 -25.31 -10.89
C THR A 420 -4.12 -24.01 -10.10
N PHE A 421 -5.25 -23.43 -9.71
CA PHE A 421 -5.35 -22.36 -8.72
C PHE A 421 -6.40 -22.74 -7.70
#